data_AF-A0AAJ6NV00-F1
#
_entry.id   AF-A0AAJ6NV00-F1
#
_cell.length_a   1.000
_cell.length_b   1.000
_cell.length_c   1.000
_cell.angle_alpha   90.00
_cell.angle_beta   90.00
_cell.angle_gamma   90.00
#
_symmetry.space_group_name_H-M   'P 1'
#
loop_
_entity.id
_entity.type
_entity.pdbx_description
1 polymer ?
#
loop_
_entity_poly.entity_id
_entity_poly.type
_entity_poly.pdbx_seq_one_letter_code
_entity_poly.pdbx_strand_id
1 'polypeptide(L)'
;MKITPNSVFQKSLQQMFFRSLCLGFVTTASLVASTLTWSSKASAQTLSVDNTEVTNYAQAVLAMEPSRQKAFEEIKKLIGSGEIPQIVCNDSNSMNRLPNKARNIAVNYCNNSQKIVENNGLSIDRFNNITIELQNNNNLKRQVYNTLIRLQKTPETR
;
A
#
# COMPACT_ATOMS: atom_id res chain seq x y z
N MET A 1 -30.03 -7.20 37.97
CA MET A 1 -30.29 -6.62 36.63
C MET A 1 -30.41 -7.79 35.64
N LYS A 2 -31.56 -7.89 34.98
CA LYS A 2 -32.01 -9.07 34.21
C LYS A 2 -31.37 -9.16 32.81
N ILE A 3 -30.99 -10.39 32.47
CA ILE A 3 -30.95 -11.13 31.18
C ILE A 3 -32.04 -10.59 30.20
N THR A 4 -31.86 -10.43 28.87
CA THR A 4 -31.63 -11.47 27.81
C THR A 4 -31.32 -10.88 26.41
N PRO A 5 -30.80 -11.71 25.47
CA PRO A 5 -30.49 -11.37 24.08
C PRO A 5 -31.69 -11.57 23.12
N ASN A 6 -31.60 -11.00 21.91
CA ASN A 6 -32.58 -11.17 20.84
C ASN A 6 -32.24 -12.36 19.92
N SER A 7 -33.32 -13.00 19.48
CA SER A 7 -33.44 -14.29 18.79
C SER A 7 -33.17 -14.26 17.29
N VAL A 8 -32.83 -15.45 16.78
CA VAL A 8 -32.68 -15.85 15.38
C VAL A 8 -33.92 -16.66 14.96
N PHE A 9 -34.25 -16.63 13.65
CA PHE A 9 -35.09 -17.60 12.90
C PHE A 9 -36.63 -17.52 13.15
N GLN A 10 -37.55 -17.77 12.20
CA GLN A 10 -37.56 -18.63 11.01
C GLN A 10 -38.75 -18.27 10.07
N LYS A 11 -38.69 -18.80 8.84
CA LYS A 11 -39.47 -18.58 7.60
C LYS A 11 -40.96 -19.00 7.57
N SER A 12 -41.59 -18.56 6.46
CA SER A 12 -42.55 -19.28 5.55
C SER A 12 -44.05 -19.09 5.84
N LEU A 13 -45.02 -19.06 4.91
CA LEU A 13 -45.14 -19.16 3.43
C LEU A 13 -46.65 -18.90 3.09
N GLN A 14 -46.96 -18.63 1.80
CA GLN A 14 -48.28 -18.77 1.08
C GLN A 14 -49.23 -17.55 1.17
N GLN A 15 -50.00 -17.11 0.16
CA GLN A 15 -50.32 -17.56 -1.21
C GLN A 15 -51.14 -16.46 -1.96
N MET A 16 -50.93 -16.35 -3.30
CA MET A 16 -51.82 -16.04 -4.46
C MET A 16 -52.99 -15.01 -4.34
N PHE A 17 -53.25 -14.15 -5.34
CA PHE A 17 -53.80 -14.50 -6.67
C PHE A 17 -53.41 -13.55 -7.82
N PHE A 18 -53.39 -14.19 -9.00
CA PHE A 18 -53.14 -13.70 -10.36
C PHE A 18 -54.22 -12.75 -10.91
N ARG A 19 -53.82 -11.91 -11.89
CA ARG A 19 -54.60 -11.65 -13.12
C ARG A 19 -53.64 -11.30 -14.28
N SER A 20 -53.55 -12.21 -15.25
CA SER A 20 -52.86 -12.03 -16.52
C SER A 20 -53.85 -11.58 -17.60
N LEU A 21 -53.37 -10.77 -18.55
CA LEU A 21 -53.91 -10.73 -19.90
C LEU A 21 -52.74 -10.71 -20.88
N CYS A 22 -52.63 -11.77 -21.68
CA CYS A 22 -51.57 -12.00 -22.65
C CYS A 22 -51.99 -11.50 -24.04
N LEU A 23 -51.13 -10.73 -24.69
CA LEU A 23 -51.02 -10.50 -26.14
C LEU A 23 -49.57 -10.01 -26.34
N GLY A 24 -48.68 -10.50 -27.21
CA GLY A 24 -48.67 -11.52 -28.25
C GLY A 24 -47.22 -11.67 -28.73
N PHE A 25 -46.98 -12.68 -29.54
CA PHE A 25 -45.70 -13.18 -30.06
C PHE A 25 -44.78 -12.14 -30.70
N VAL A 26 -43.46 -12.24 -30.45
CA VAL A 26 -42.40 -12.38 -31.48
C VAL A 26 -41.22 -13.15 -30.89
N THR A 27 -40.91 -14.34 -31.40
CA THR A 27 -39.64 -15.02 -31.16
C THR A 27 -38.57 -14.42 -32.07
N THR A 28 -37.86 -13.39 -31.62
CA THR A 28 -36.60 -12.98 -32.26
C THR A 28 -35.46 -13.70 -31.57
N ALA A 29 -34.90 -14.74 -32.21
CA ALA A 29 -33.59 -15.26 -31.86
C ALA A 29 -32.55 -14.20 -32.23
N SER A 30 -32.27 -13.28 -31.31
CA SER A 30 -31.13 -12.37 -31.45
C SER A 30 -29.89 -13.09 -30.95
N LEU A 31 -29.12 -13.65 -31.87
CA LEU A 31 -27.73 -14.03 -31.61
C LEU A 31 -26.93 -12.74 -31.48
N VAL A 32 -26.94 -12.12 -30.31
CA VAL A 32 -25.94 -11.11 -29.98
C VAL A 32 -24.64 -11.86 -29.77
N ALA A 33 -23.88 -11.99 -30.85
CA ALA A 33 -22.48 -12.35 -30.78
C ALA A 33 -21.77 -11.20 -30.06
N SER A 34 -21.76 -11.25 -28.73
CA SER A 34 -20.88 -10.43 -27.92
C SER A 34 -19.46 -10.79 -28.35
N THR A 35 -18.87 -9.97 -29.21
CA THR A 35 -17.45 -10.05 -29.48
C THR A 35 -16.77 -9.88 -28.13
N LEU A 36 -16.25 -10.98 -27.59
CA LEU A 36 -15.31 -10.94 -26.48
C LEU A 36 -14.12 -10.14 -27.01
N THR A 37 -14.14 -8.84 -26.77
CA THR A 37 -12.93 -8.03 -26.83
C THR A 37 -12.07 -8.54 -25.69
N TRP A 38 -11.28 -9.57 -26.00
CA TRP A 38 -10.19 -10.05 -25.18
C TRP A 38 -9.19 -8.91 -25.14
N SER A 39 -9.43 -7.97 -24.23
CA SER A 39 -8.46 -6.96 -23.87
C SER A 39 -7.33 -7.70 -23.20
N SER A 40 -6.35 -8.12 -23.99
CA SER A 40 -5.05 -8.56 -23.52
C SER A 40 -4.56 -7.45 -22.60
N LYS A 41 -4.68 -7.64 -21.29
CA LYS A 41 -3.89 -6.83 -20.37
C LYS A 41 -2.46 -7.12 -20.76
N ALA A 42 -1.81 -6.14 -21.39
CA ALA A 42 -0.37 -6.20 -21.57
C ALA A 42 0.19 -6.44 -20.17
N SER A 43 0.83 -7.60 -19.97
CA SER A 43 1.69 -7.78 -18.81
C SER A 43 2.76 -6.71 -18.93
N ALA A 44 2.61 -5.63 -18.17
CA ALA A 44 3.74 -4.76 -17.87
C ALA A 44 4.86 -5.70 -17.43
N GLN A 45 6.00 -5.62 -18.10
CA GLN A 45 7.18 -6.37 -17.71
C GLN A 45 7.66 -5.78 -16.38
N THR A 46 6.99 -6.12 -15.28
CA THR A 46 7.49 -5.84 -13.94
C THR A 46 8.75 -6.67 -13.82
N LEU A 47 9.89 -5.99 -13.83
CA LEU A 47 11.19 -6.58 -13.56
C LEU A 47 11.10 -7.21 -12.17
N SER A 48 10.93 -8.54 -12.13
CA SER A 48 10.69 -9.27 -10.88
C SER A 48 11.74 -8.88 -9.85
N VAL A 49 11.30 -8.42 -8.68
CA VAL A 49 12.20 -8.15 -7.55
C VAL A 49 12.84 -9.45 -7.11
N ASP A 50 14.17 -9.50 -7.07
CA ASP A 50 14.90 -10.69 -6.65
C ASP A 50 15.10 -10.75 -5.12
N ASN A 51 15.58 -11.89 -4.61
CA ASN A 51 15.77 -12.10 -3.17
C ASN A 51 16.86 -11.20 -2.55
N THR A 52 17.88 -10.83 -3.34
CA THR A 52 18.95 -9.91 -2.91
C THR A 52 18.36 -8.51 -2.76
N GLU A 53 17.59 -8.05 -3.74
CA GLU A 53 16.87 -6.78 -3.69
C GLU A 53 15.89 -6.70 -2.53
N VAL A 54 15.16 -7.79 -2.23
CA VAL A 54 14.30 -7.89 -1.03
C VAL A 54 15.12 -7.70 0.25
N THR A 55 16.30 -8.32 0.34
CA THR A 55 17.17 -8.22 1.50
C THR A 55 17.74 -6.82 1.66
N ASN A 56 18.29 -6.26 0.59
CA ASN A 56 18.84 -4.90 0.54
C ASN A 56 17.78 -3.85 0.87
N TYR A 57 16.56 -4.01 0.33
CA TYR A 57 15.43 -3.13 0.63
C TYR A 57 15.07 -3.18 2.12
N ALA A 58 14.97 -4.39 2.69
CA ALA A 58 14.64 -4.57 4.10
C ALA A 58 15.73 -4.00 5.04
N GLN A 59 17.01 -4.20 4.71
CA GLN A 59 18.13 -3.61 5.45
C GLN A 59 18.12 -2.09 5.39
N ALA A 60 17.86 -1.50 4.22
CA ALA A 60 17.73 -0.06 4.05
C ALA A 60 16.58 0.51 4.91
N VAL A 61 15.40 -0.13 4.88
CA VAL A 61 14.25 0.28 5.71
C VAL A 61 14.58 0.23 7.20
N LEU A 62 15.21 -0.85 7.68
CA LEU A 62 15.62 -0.96 9.08
C LEU A 62 16.65 0.10 9.49
N ALA A 63 17.63 0.36 8.63
CA ALA A 63 18.68 1.35 8.89
C ALA A 63 18.14 2.80 8.88
N MET A 64 17.12 3.09 8.07
CA MET A 64 16.49 4.41 8.03
C MET A 64 15.62 4.72 9.25
N GLU A 65 14.96 3.71 9.82
CA GLU A 65 13.88 3.90 10.80
C GLU A 65 14.29 4.72 12.05
N PRO A 66 15.46 4.50 12.70
CA PRO A 66 15.86 5.32 13.84
C PRO A 66 16.01 6.80 13.49
N SER A 67 16.61 7.09 12.33
CA SER A 67 16.78 8.47 11.86
C SER A 67 15.45 9.12 11.46
N ARG A 68 14.51 8.33 10.90
CA ARG A 68 13.17 8.78 10.56
C ARG A 68 12.38 9.19 11.80
N GLN A 69 12.41 8.35 12.84
CA GLN A 69 11.73 8.63 14.11
C GLN A 69 12.30 9.88 14.77
N LYS A 70 13.62 10.02 14.83
CA LYS A 70 14.28 11.21 15.36
C LYS A 70 13.87 12.48 14.60
N ALA A 71 13.93 12.46 13.27
CA ALA A 71 13.53 13.60 12.45
C ALA A 71 12.06 13.97 12.65
N PHE A 72 11.18 12.97 12.71
CA PHE A 72 9.75 13.18 12.95
C PHE A 72 9.48 13.84 14.32
N GLU A 73 10.12 13.36 15.39
CA GLU A 73 9.98 13.95 16.72
C GLU A 73 10.52 15.39 16.81
N GLU A 74 11.64 15.68 16.15
CA GLU A 74 12.18 17.05 16.09
C GLU A 74 11.25 17.99 15.30
N ILE A 75 10.71 17.54 14.17
CA ILE A 75 9.73 18.30 13.38
C ILE A 75 8.45 18.55 14.19
N LYS A 76 7.95 17.52 14.90
CA LYS A 76 6.78 17.63 15.77
C LYS A 76 6.97 18.70 16.86
N LYS A 77 8.14 18.73 17.51
CA LYS A 77 8.46 19.76 18.51
C LYS A 77 8.45 21.18 17.94
N LEU A 78 8.84 21.36 16.68
CA LEU A 78 8.84 22.66 16.01
C LEU A 78 7.45 23.11 15.56
N ILE A 79 6.59 22.17 15.16
CA ILE A 79 5.21 22.45 14.72
C ILE A 79 4.26 22.58 15.92
N GLY A 80 4.57 21.95 17.05
CA GLY A 80 3.76 22.00 18.26
C GLY A 80 2.52 21.12 18.16
N SER A 81 1.35 21.69 18.42
CA SER A 81 0.05 21.00 18.34
C SER A 81 -0.56 20.96 16.94
N GLY A 82 0.11 21.55 15.94
CA GLY A 82 -0.34 21.52 14.55
C GLY A 82 -0.22 20.14 13.91
N GLU A 83 -1.02 19.90 12.87
CA GLU A 83 -0.88 18.72 12.03
C GLU A 83 0.45 18.76 11.27
N ILE A 84 1.20 17.66 11.30
CA ILE A 84 2.43 17.53 10.52
C ILE A 84 2.00 17.14 9.10
N PRO A 85 2.24 18.00 8.08
CA PRO A 85 1.85 17.67 6.71
C PRO A 85 2.64 16.45 6.24
N GLN A 86 2.07 15.70 5.29
CA GLN A 86 2.80 14.59 4.66
C GLN A 86 4.10 15.10 4.04
N ILE A 87 5.21 14.47 4.45
CA ILE A 87 6.58 14.74 4.00
C ILE A 87 6.99 13.67 2.98
N VAL A 88 7.31 14.09 1.76
CA VAL A 88 7.69 13.21 0.65
C VAL A 88 9.02 13.71 0.09
N CYS A 89 10.06 12.88 0.21
CA CYS A 89 11.45 13.29 -0.05
C CYS A 89 11.75 13.74 -1.48
N ASN A 90 10.96 13.28 -2.46
CA ASN A 90 11.09 13.64 -3.87
C ASN A 90 10.03 14.66 -4.34
N ASP A 91 9.25 15.25 -3.43
CA ASP A 91 8.27 16.29 -3.75
C ASP A 91 8.64 17.61 -3.06
N SER A 92 9.06 18.59 -3.86
CA SER A 92 9.41 19.92 -3.36
C SER A 92 8.22 20.67 -2.76
N ASN A 93 7.00 20.42 -3.24
CA ASN A 93 5.79 21.05 -2.69
C ASN A 93 5.52 20.55 -1.27
N SER A 94 5.71 19.25 -1.04
CA SER A 94 5.64 18.66 0.30
C SER A 94 6.62 19.32 1.27
N MET A 95 7.86 19.57 0.84
CA MET A 95 8.87 20.25 1.66
C MET A 95 8.54 21.72 1.94
N ASN A 96 7.95 22.42 0.97
CA ASN A 96 7.61 23.83 1.09
C ASN A 96 6.45 24.10 2.06
N ARG A 97 5.66 23.08 2.40
CA ARG A 97 4.62 23.18 3.44
C ARG A 97 5.19 23.17 4.87
N LEU A 98 6.47 22.85 5.04
CA LEU A 98 7.12 22.82 6.35
C LEU A 98 7.70 24.20 6.71
N PRO A 99 7.61 24.62 7.99
CA PRO A 99 8.36 25.77 8.49
C PRO A 99 9.87 25.59 8.22
N ASN A 100 10.60 26.69 7.97
CA ASN A 100 12.01 26.66 7.55
C ASN A 100 12.91 25.70 8.38
N LYS A 101 12.80 25.72 9.71
CA LYS A 101 13.59 24.83 10.59
C LYS A 101 13.20 23.35 10.42
N ALA A 102 11.90 23.06 10.32
CA ALA A 102 11.39 21.70 10.11
C ALA A 102 11.76 21.18 8.71
N ARG A 103 11.74 22.05 7.69
CA ARG A 103 12.18 21.71 6.33
C ARG A 103 13.65 21.29 6.31
N ASN A 104 14.53 22.00 7.01
CA ASN A 104 15.95 21.63 7.07
C ASN A 104 16.17 20.24 7.68
N ILE A 105 15.41 19.89 8.74
CA ILE A 105 15.46 18.55 9.33
C ILE A 105 14.98 17.48 8.34
N ALA A 106 13.86 17.74 7.64
CA ALA A 106 13.32 16.83 6.64
C ALA A 106 14.31 16.62 5.48
N VAL A 107 14.93 17.68 4.95
CA VAL A 107 15.95 17.58 3.89
C VAL A 107 17.16 16.77 4.35
N ASN A 108 17.65 17.01 5.56
CA ASN A 108 18.76 16.24 6.11
C ASN A 108 18.42 14.75 6.24
N TYR A 109 17.21 14.43 6.73
CA TYR A 109 16.72 13.05 6.76
C TYR A 109 16.66 12.44 5.36
N CYS A 110 16.05 13.12 4.39
CA CYS A 110 15.92 12.62 3.03
C CYS A 110 17.27 12.35 2.36
N ASN A 111 18.24 13.25 2.54
CA ASN A 111 19.60 13.06 2.02
C ASN A 111 20.30 11.88 2.69
N ASN A 112 20.12 11.69 4.00
CA ASN A 112 20.67 10.55 4.71
C ASN A 112 20.01 9.22 4.27
N SER A 113 18.69 9.21 4.11
CA SER A 113 17.95 8.06 3.59
C SER A 113 18.45 7.64 2.21
N GLN A 114 18.72 8.59 1.31
CA GLN A 114 19.29 8.27 0.00
C GLN A 114 20.63 7.53 0.12
N LYS A 115 21.54 8.04 0.96
CA LYS A 115 22.83 7.38 1.22
C LYS A 115 22.67 6.00 1.84
N ILE A 116 21.71 5.82 2.75
CA ILE A 116 21.43 4.51 3.34
C ILE A 116 20.99 3.51 2.25
N VAL A 117 20.10 3.93 1.36
CA VAL A 117 19.64 3.08 0.24
C VAL A 117 20.82 2.67 -0.65
N GLU A 118 21.65 3.64 -1.06
CA GLU A 118 22.83 3.40 -1.89
C GLU A 118 23.84 2.47 -1.21
N ASN A 119 24.11 2.68 0.09
CA ASN A 119 25.02 1.85 0.88
C ASN A 119 24.52 0.41 1.05
N ASN A 120 23.22 0.16 0.89
CA ASN A 120 22.63 -1.18 0.89
C ASN A 120 22.54 -1.76 -0.53
N GLY A 121 23.18 -1.16 -1.53
CA GLY A 121 23.31 -1.73 -2.87
C GLY A 121 22.07 -1.57 -3.75
N LEU A 122 21.21 -0.58 -3.46
CA LEU A 122 20.09 -0.20 -4.32
C LEU A 122 20.30 1.22 -4.85
N SER A 123 19.90 1.48 -6.10
CA SER A 123 19.68 2.86 -6.53
C SER A 123 18.40 3.41 -5.90
N ILE A 124 18.30 4.74 -5.78
CA ILE A 124 17.10 5.40 -5.28
C ILE A 124 15.86 5.03 -6.10
N ASP A 125 16.01 5.00 -7.43
CA ASP A 125 14.92 4.64 -8.33
C ASP A 125 14.48 3.18 -8.13
N ARG A 126 15.42 2.25 -7.94
CA ARG A 126 15.07 0.86 -7.70
C ARG A 126 14.38 0.68 -6.35
N PHE A 127 14.86 1.35 -5.30
CA PHE A 127 14.21 1.35 -4.00
C PHE A 127 12.77 1.87 -4.09
N ASN A 128 12.55 3.02 -4.75
CA ASN A 128 11.23 3.60 -4.95
C ASN A 128 10.31 2.68 -5.76
N ASN A 129 10.83 2.03 -6.80
CA ASN A 129 10.08 1.04 -7.59
C ASN A 129 9.64 -0.14 -6.73
N ILE A 130 10.54 -0.69 -5.89
CA ILE A 130 10.18 -1.77 -4.94
C ILE A 130 9.10 -1.28 -3.97
N THR A 131 9.18 -0.05 -3.46
CA THR A 131 8.14 0.55 -2.60
C THR A 131 6.78 0.64 -3.31
N ILE A 132 6.74 0.98 -4.60
CA ILE A 132 5.51 1.03 -5.40
C ILE A 132 4.97 -0.39 -5.65
N GLU A 133 5.82 -1.32 -6.07
CA GLU A 133 5.44 -2.72 -6.31
C GLU A 133 4.87 -3.38 -5.06
N LEU A 134 5.43 -3.05 -3.89
CA LEU A 134 4.94 -3.50 -2.59
C LEU A 134 3.49 -3.12 -2.33
N GLN A 135 2.92 -2.08 -2.94
CA GLN A 135 1.52 -1.69 -2.68
C GLN A 135 0.54 -2.75 -3.19
N ASN A 136 0.83 -3.34 -4.34
CA ASN A 136 -0.09 -4.23 -5.06
C ASN A 136 0.38 -5.70 -5.12
N ASN A 137 1.61 -6.00 -4.72
CA ASN A 137 2.17 -7.36 -4.75
C ASN A 137 2.17 -8.02 -3.36
N ASN A 138 1.14 -8.83 -3.06
CA ASN A 138 1.02 -9.53 -1.77
C ASN A 138 2.11 -10.59 -1.53
N ASN A 139 2.70 -11.16 -2.59
CA ASN A 139 3.81 -12.10 -2.44
C ASN A 139 5.07 -11.36 -1.98
N LEU A 140 5.41 -10.24 -2.64
CA LEU A 140 6.53 -9.39 -2.27
C LEU A 140 6.38 -8.81 -0.85
N LYS A 141 5.17 -8.35 -0.46
CA LYS A 141 4.90 -7.91 0.92
C LYS A 141 5.31 -8.95 1.95
N ARG A 142 4.94 -10.21 1.70
CA ARG A 142 5.24 -11.34 2.61
C ARG A 142 6.74 -11.62 2.67
N GLN A 143 7.42 -11.59 1.53
CA GLN A 143 8.87 -11.80 1.45
C GLN A 143 9.63 -10.72 2.22
N VAL A 144 9.28 -9.44 2.02
CA VAL A 144 9.88 -8.32 2.75
C VAL A 144 9.61 -8.43 4.24
N TYR A 145 8.36 -8.70 4.65
CA TYR A 145 8.00 -8.85 6.07
C TYR A 145 8.79 -9.97 6.77
N ASN A 146 8.87 -11.15 6.15
CA ASN A 146 9.63 -12.27 6.70
C ASN A 146 11.13 -11.94 6.79
N THR A 147 11.67 -11.23 5.81
CA THR A 147 13.05 -10.77 5.80
C THR A 147 13.33 -9.76 6.91
N LEU A 148 12.42 -8.80 7.14
CA LEU A 148 12.53 -7.84 8.26
C LEU A 148 12.56 -8.55 9.61
N ILE A 149 11.73 -9.57 9.82
CA ILE A 149 11.74 -10.37 11.06
C ILE A 149 13.07 -11.11 11.21
N ARG A 150 13.56 -11.74 10.14
CA ARG A 150 14.82 -12.49 10.15
C ARG A 150 16.00 -11.59 10.53
N LEU A 151 16.12 -10.43 9.89
CA LEU A 151 17.20 -9.46 10.13
C LEU A 151 17.20 -8.91 11.57
N GLN A 152 16.02 -8.75 12.18
CA GLN A 152 15.94 -8.26 13.57
C GLN A 152 16.23 -9.35 14.61
N LYS A 153 16.01 -10.64 14.28
CA LYS A 153 16.31 -11.78 15.18
C LYS A 153 17.78 -12.18 15.16
N THR A 154 18.47 -11.91 14.05
CA THR A 154 19.90 -12.15 13.91
C THR A 154 20.56 -10.79 13.72
N PRO A 155 20.76 -10.01 14.81
CA PRO A 155 21.56 -8.79 14.70
C PRO A 155 22.93 -9.21 14.15
N GLU A 156 23.31 -8.68 12.99
CA GLU A 156 24.65 -8.93 12.47
C GLU A 156 25.64 -8.45 13.53
N THR A 157 26.40 -9.38 14.09
CA THR A 157 27.60 -9.09 14.87
C THR A 157 28.56 -8.36 13.95
N ARG A 158 28.59 -7.04 14.06
CA ARG A 158 29.52 -6.16 13.37
C ARG A 158 30.52 -5.59 14.36
#